data_AF-A0A4U3B708-F1
#
_entry.id   AF-A0A4U3B708-F1
#
_cell.length_a   1.000
_cell.length_b   1.000
_cell.length_c   1.000
_cell.angle_alpha   90.00
_cell.angle_beta   90.00
_cell.angle_gamma   90.00
#
_symmetry.space_group_name_H-M   'P 1'
#
loop_
_entity.id
_entity.type
_entity.pdbx_description
1 polymer ?
#
loop_
_entity_poly.entity_id
_entity_poly.type
_entity_poly.pdbx_seq_one_letter_code
_entity_poly.pdbx_strand_id
1 'polypeptide(L)'
;IVRNAAKITEENIKVLEKDVFALTSNDLQAFDVVINAFGAPAGEEHLHVDAGNVLIEAMKGAPNTKLLVVGGAGSLFVDEEKTTRVFDTPGFPTEYLATAQNQGKNLEILQQTNDITWTFISPSALFALGKRTGSYTAGKDNLLVNAKGDSYVSYEDFAVAALDEIENPKHVNERFTVVSEAE
;
A
#
# COMPACT_ATOMS: atom_id res chain seq x y z
N ILE A 1 -2.99 11.70 9.25
CA ILE A 1 -4.11 12.51 8.70
C ILE A 1 -5.32 11.60 8.63
N VAL A 2 -6.46 11.99 9.20
CA VAL A 2 -7.67 11.14 9.22
C VAL A 2 -8.92 11.99 9.00
N ARG A 3 -10.00 11.40 8.47
CA ARG A 3 -11.26 12.14 8.26
C ARG A 3 -12.05 12.44 9.54
N ASN A 4 -11.71 11.79 10.65
CA ASN A 4 -12.43 11.91 11.92
C ASN A 4 -11.46 11.63 13.07
N ALA A 5 -11.00 12.68 13.76
CA ALA A 5 -10.04 12.55 14.85
C ALA A 5 -10.65 11.86 16.08
N ALA A 6 -11.96 11.88 16.25
CA ALA A 6 -12.61 11.25 17.40
C ALA A 6 -12.49 9.71 17.40
N LYS A 7 -12.07 9.09 16.29
CA LYS A 7 -11.76 7.65 16.21
C LYS A 7 -10.36 7.29 16.68
N ILE A 8 -9.53 8.29 16.97
CA ILE A 8 -8.15 8.10 17.39
C ILE A 8 -8.11 8.17 18.91
N THR A 9 -7.62 7.09 19.53
CA THR A 9 -7.62 6.95 21.00
C THR A 9 -6.22 7.09 21.60
N GLU A 10 -5.19 7.08 20.77
CA GLU A 10 -3.80 7.21 21.15
C GLU A 10 -3.45 8.66 21.50
N GLU A 11 -3.02 8.89 22.73
CA GLU A 11 -2.77 10.25 23.24
C GLU A 11 -1.45 10.87 22.74
N ASN A 12 -0.51 10.04 22.27
CA ASN A 12 0.84 10.45 21.88
C ASN A 12 1.01 10.70 20.38
N ILE A 13 -0.07 10.96 19.64
CA ILE A 13 -0.02 11.25 18.21
C ILE A 13 -0.65 12.60 17.87
N LYS A 14 0.02 13.37 17.03
CA LYS A 14 -0.54 14.61 16.47
C LYS A 14 -1.52 14.26 15.37
N VAL A 15 -2.77 14.66 15.54
CA VAL A 15 -3.83 14.39 14.56
C VAL A 15 -4.10 15.64 13.72
N LEU A 16 -3.96 15.48 12.41
CA LEU A 16 -4.53 16.41 11.42
C LEU A 16 -5.83 15.81 10.91
N GLU A 17 -6.96 16.39 11.31
CA GLU A 17 -8.28 15.99 10.80
C GLU A 17 -8.54 16.67 9.45
N LYS A 18 -8.50 15.88 8.37
CA LYS A 18 -8.70 16.37 7.01
C LYS A 18 -9.08 15.23 6.08
N ASP A 19 -9.90 15.54 5.07
CA ASP A 19 -10.21 14.61 4.00
C ASP A 19 -9.01 14.46 3.05
N VAL A 20 -8.71 13.23 2.62
CA VAL A 20 -7.63 12.94 1.67
C VAL A 20 -7.80 13.72 0.37
N PHE A 21 -9.04 13.92 -0.10
CA PHE A 21 -9.34 14.63 -1.35
C PHE A 21 -9.11 16.15 -1.26
N ALA A 22 -8.88 16.67 -0.06
CA ALA A 22 -8.59 18.09 0.18
C ALA A 22 -7.11 18.35 0.48
N LEU A 23 -6.25 17.33 0.42
CA LEU A 23 -4.83 17.47 0.71
C LEU A 23 -4.10 18.24 -0.37
N THR A 24 -3.13 19.04 0.07
CA THR A 24 -2.28 19.89 -0.77
C THR A 24 -0.83 19.73 -0.33
N SER A 25 0.12 20.22 -1.14
CA SER A 25 1.54 20.21 -0.79
C SER A 25 1.85 20.85 0.56
N ASN A 26 1.14 21.93 0.93
CA ASN A 26 1.31 22.61 2.21
C ASN A 26 1.02 21.70 3.41
N ASP A 27 0.12 20.74 3.26
CA ASP A 27 -0.18 19.78 4.32
C ASP A 27 0.91 18.71 4.43
N LEU A 28 1.65 18.43 3.35
CA LEU A 28 2.55 17.28 3.26
C LEU A 28 4.04 17.64 3.38
N GLN A 29 4.45 18.84 2.95
CA GLN A 29 5.85 19.26 2.85
C GLN A 29 6.65 19.26 4.17
N ALA A 30 5.95 19.22 5.31
CA ALA A 30 6.58 19.18 6.63
C ALA A 30 6.96 17.76 7.08
N PHE A 31 6.54 16.72 6.35
CA PHE A 31 6.80 15.33 6.68
C PHE A 31 7.94 14.76 5.83
N ASP A 32 8.75 13.89 6.42
CA ASP A 32 9.75 13.10 5.68
C ASP A 32 9.07 12.03 4.82
N VAL A 33 7.99 11.43 5.33
CA VAL A 33 7.23 10.36 4.68
C VAL A 33 5.73 10.54 4.89
N VAL A 34 4.96 10.30 3.83
CA VAL A 34 3.51 10.15 3.84
C VAL A 34 3.16 8.70 3.52
N ILE A 35 2.42 8.04 4.39
CA ILE A 35 1.93 6.67 4.18
C ILE A 35 0.46 6.74 3.77
N ASN A 36 0.14 6.31 2.55
CA ASN A 36 -1.22 6.14 2.08
C ASN A 36 -1.75 4.77 2.49
N ALA A 37 -2.50 4.73 3.59
CA ALA A 37 -3.27 3.56 4.04
C ALA A 37 -4.78 3.74 3.81
N PHE A 38 -5.17 4.49 2.78
CA PHE A 38 -6.57 4.74 2.46
C PHE A 38 -7.29 3.45 2.03
N GLY A 39 -8.40 3.14 2.68
CA GLY A 39 -9.34 2.11 2.28
C GLY A 39 -10.61 2.73 1.71
N ALA A 40 -10.95 2.39 0.46
CA ALA A 40 -12.21 2.83 -0.14
C ALA A 40 -13.41 2.09 0.50
N PRO A 41 -14.54 2.79 0.74
CA PRO A 41 -15.80 2.12 1.06
C PRO A 41 -16.24 1.16 -0.06
N ALA A 42 -16.97 0.11 0.30
CA ALA A 42 -17.55 -0.80 -0.69
C ALA A 42 -18.49 -0.05 -1.65
N GLY A 43 -18.33 -0.28 -2.95
CA GLY A 43 -19.02 0.42 -4.04
C GLY A 43 -18.35 1.72 -4.50
N GLU A 44 -17.30 2.16 -3.81
CA GLU A 44 -16.57 3.40 -4.08
C GLU A 44 -15.09 3.10 -4.39
N GLU A 45 -14.76 1.92 -4.94
CA GLU A 45 -13.38 1.45 -5.10
C GLU A 45 -12.54 2.34 -6.02
N HIS A 46 -13.18 3.09 -6.93
CA HIS A 46 -12.53 4.12 -7.76
C HIS A 46 -11.79 5.17 -6.92
N LEU A 47 -12.20 5.39 -5.66
CA LEU A 47 -11.54 6.31 -4.75
C LEU A 47 -10.08 5.92 -4.43
N HIS A 48 -9.67 4.66 -4.62
CA HIS A 48 -8.24 4.31 -4.54
C HIS A 48 -7.42 5.05 -5.61
N VAL A 49 -7.97 5.20 -6.81
CA VAL A 49 -7.32 5.95 -7.91
C VAL A 49 -7.36 7.44 -7.62
N ASP A 50 -8.51 7.97 -7.20
CA ASP A 50 -8.67 9.41 -6.97
C ASP A 50 -7.82 9.89 -5.79
N ALA A 51 -7.82 9.18 -4.67
CA ALA A 51 -6.98 9.51 -3.52
C ALA A 51 -5.49 9.41 -3.90
N GLY A 52 -5.12 8.40 -4.69
CA GLY A 52 -3.79 8.27 -5.24
C GLY A 52 -3.37 9.47 -6.10
N ASN A 53 -4.23 9.92 -7.00
CA ASN A 53 -3.96 11.10 -7.85
C ASN A 53 -3.81 12.38 -7.04
N VAL A 54 -4.67 12.59 -6.03
CA VAL A 54 -4.56 13.75 -5.13
C VAL A 54 -3.24 13.75 -4.38
N LEU A 55 -2.83 12.59 -3.85
CA LEU A 55 -1.54 12.47 -3.17
C LEU A 55 -0.38 12.68 -4.13
N ILE A 56 -0.40 12.08 -5.32
CA ILE A 56 0.65 12.29 -6.34
C ILE A 56 0.81 13.78 -6.65
N GLU A 57 -0.30 14.50 -6.89
CA GLU A 57 -0.26 15.94 -7.19
C GLU A 57 0.26 16.76 -6.00
N ALA A 58 -0.22 16.49 -4.78
CA ALA A 58 0.24 17.17 -3.58
C ALA A 58 1.74 16.95 -3.33
N MET A 59 2.25 15.75 -3.60
CA MET A 59 3.65 15.38 -3.41
C MET A 59 4.61 16.12 -4.37
N LYS A 60 4.15 16.58 -5.55
CA LYS A 60 4.98 17.39 -6.47
C LYS A 60 5.46 18.70 -5.84
N GLY A 61 4.66 19.27 -4.94
CA GLY A 61 5.03 20.46 -4.16
C GLY A 61 5.80 20.15 -2.87
N ALA A 62 6.14 18.89 -2.62
CA ALA A 62 6.82 18.41 -1.42
C ALA A 62 8.03 17.52 -1.80
N PRO A 63 9.06 18.07 -2.47
CA PRO A 63 10.13 17.28 -3.10
C PRO A 63 11.04 16.51 -2.13
N ASN A 64 11.00 16.83 -0.83
CA ASN A 64 11.75 16.13 0.21
C ASN A 64 10.92 15.05 0.93
N THR A 65 9.62 14.97 0.64
CA THR A 65 8.70 13.99 1.22
C THR A 65 8.64 12.77 0.32
N LYS A 66 8.63 11.57 0.91
CA LYS A 66 8.45 10.31 0.18
C LYS A 66 7.04 9.76 0.38
N LEU A 67 6.48 9.14 -0.66
CA LEU A 67 5.16 8.51 -0.60
C LEU A 67 5.30 6.98 -0.48
N LEU A 68 4.79 6.38 0.59
CA LEU A 68 4.60 4.92 0.66
C LEU A 68 3.12 4.60 0.51
N VAL A 69 2.77 3.70 -0.41
CA VAL A 69 1.37 3.31 -0.65
C VAL A 69 1.14 1.87 -0.22
N VAL A 70 0.15 1.67 0.65
CA VAL A 70 -0.36 0.34 0.99
C VAL A 70 -1.27 -0.14 -0.15
N GLY A 71 -0.77 -1.12 -0.87
CA GLY A 71 -1.41 -1.67 -2.06
C GLY A 71 -2.36 -2.82 -1.79
N GLY A 72 -2.57 -3.62 -2.85
CA GLY A 72 -3.29 -4.89 -2.80
C GLY A 72 -2.49 -6.01 -3.44
N ALA A 73 -2.79 -7.25 -3.05
CA ALA A 73 -2.18 -8.45 -3.62
C ALA A 73 -2.66 -8.75 -5.05
N GLY A 74 -3.85 -8.25 -5.43
CA GLY A 74 -4.49 -8.59 -6.70
C GLY A 74 -3.67 -8.27 -7.95
N SER A 75 -2.82 -7.24 -7.91
CA SER A 75 -1.97 -6.84 -9.04
C SER A 75 -0.60 -7.53 -9.06
N LEU A 76 -0.31 -8.45 -8.13
CA LEU A 76 0.87 -9.31 -8.19
C LEU A 76 0.71 -10.35 -9.31
N PHE A 77 1.83 -10.86 -9.82
CA PHE A 77 1.85 -11.89 -10.85
C PHE A 77 1.91 -13.29 -10.25
N VAL A 78 1.24 -14.25 -10.90
CA VAL A 78 1.27 -15.67 -10.50
C VAL A 78 2.24 -16.51 -11.34
N ASP A 79 2.83 -15.91 -12.38
CA ASP A 79 3.80 -16.54 -13.29
C ASP A 79 5.10 -15.73 -13.37
N GLU A 80 6.20 -16.41 -13.73
CA GLU A 80 7.53 -15.80 -13.84
C GLU A 80 7.62 -14.80 -15.00
N GLU A 81 6.86 -15.05 -16.06
CA GLU A 81 6.77 -14.21 -17.25
C GLU A 81 6.04 -12.87 -17.00
N LYS A 82 5.42 -12.71 -15.83
CA LYS A 82 4.65 -11.52 -15.41
C LYS A 82 3.53 -11.19 -16.39
N THR A 83 2.77 -12.20 -16.78
CA THR A 83 1.67 -12.09 -17.75
C THR A 83 0.29 -12.12 -17.12
N THR A 84 0.11 -12.90 -16.05
CA THR A 84 -1.17 -13.11 -15.37
C THR A 84 -1.13 -12.51 -13.98
N ARG A 85 -2.00 -11.55 -13.70
CA ARG A 85 -2.15 -10.98 -12.35
C ARG A 85 -3.07 -11.86 -11.52
N VAL A 86 -2.96 -11.80 -10.19
CA VAL A 86 -3.81 -12.57 -9.27
C VAL A 86 -5.29 -12.32 -9.53
N PHE A 87 -5.70 -11.08 -9.79
CA PHE A 87 -7.10 -10.77 -10.09
C PHE A 87 -7.61 -11.30 -11.44
N ASP A 88 -6.70 -11.71 -12.35
CA ASP A 88 -7.05 -12.30 -13.64
C ASP A 88 -7.19 -13.83 -13.54
N THR A 89 -6.86 -14.43 -12.38
CA THR A 89 -6.90 -15.87 -12.21
C THR A 89 -8.34 -16.41 -12.11
N PRO A 90 -8.61 -17.62 -12.64
CA PRO A 90 -9.88 -18.28 -12.42
C PRO A 90 -10.16 -18.46 -10.92
N GLY A 91 -11.36 -18.09 -10.48
CA GLY A 91 -11.78 -18.26 -9.08
C GLY A 91 -11.37 -17.11 -8.16
N PHE A 92 -10.83 -16.00 -8.69
CA PHE A 92 -10.65 -14.79 -7.90
C PHE A 92 -11.99 -14.32 -7.30
N PRO A 93 -12.06 -14.00 -5.99
CA PRO A 93 -13.31 -13.60 -5.35
C PRO A 93 -13.88 -12.32 -5.97
N THR A 94 -15.13 -12.38 -6.44
CA THR A 94 -15.75 -11.28 -7.20
C THR A 94 -15.93 -10.03 -6.33
N GLU A 95 -16.15 -10.22 -5.03
CA GLU A 95 -16.28 -9.15 -4.03
C GLU A 95 -15.02 -8.28 -3.87
N TYR A 96 -13.84 -8.80 -4.22
CA TYR A 96 -12.58 -8.06 -4.11
C TYR A 96 -12.08 -7.52 -5.46
N LEU A 97 -12.75 -7.85 -6.57
CA LEU A 97 -12.25 -7.58 -7.92
C LEU A 97 -12.14 -6.08 -8.18
N ALA A 98 -13.17 -5.31 -7.82
CA ALA A 98 -13.17 -3.86 -7.99
C ALA A 98 -12.04 -3.20 -7.20
N THR A 99 -11.81 -3.61 -5.95
CA THR A 99 -10.71 -3.10 -5.12
C THR A 99 -9.36 -3.43 -5.73
N ALA A 100 -9.16 -4.70 -6.11
CA ALA A 100 -7.91 -5.19 -6.71
C ALA A 100 -7.55 -4.45 -8.01
N GLN A 101 -8.55 -4.23 -8.88
CA GLN A 101 -8.35 -3.51 -10.14
C GLN A 101 -8.03 -2.03 -9.90
N ASN A 102 -8.72 -1.35 -8.98
CA ASN A 102 -8.48 0.07 -8.72
C ASN A 102 -7.15 0.32 -8.00
N GLN A 103 -6.76 -0.52 -7.04
CA GLN A 103 -5.42 -0.46 -6.45
C GLN A 103 -4.33 -0.79 -7.48
N GLY A 104 -4.56 -1.77 -8.35
CA GLY A 104 -3.69 -2.06 -9.49
C GLY A 104 -3.55 -0.87 -10.44
N LYS A 105 -4.65 -0.15 -10.68
CA LYS A 105 -4.65 1.06 -11.51
C LYS A 105 -3.85 2.19 -10.87
N ASN A 106 -3.97 2.38 -9.56
CA ASN A 106 -3.15 3.36 -8.85
C ASN A 106 -1.65 3.03 -8.94
N LEU A 107 -1.26 1.76 -8.84
CA LEU A 107 0.12 1.34 -9.09
C LEU A 107 0.59 1.67 -10.51
N GLU A 108 -0.21 1.41 -11.53
CA GLU A 108 0.14 1.75 -12.92
C GLU A 108 0.39 3.25 -13.12
N ILE A 109 -0.39 4.10 -12.44
CA ILE A 109 -0.20 5.55 -12.47
C ILE A 109 1.11 5.94 -11.78
N LEU A 110 1.42 5.35 -10.62
CA LEU A 110 2.70 5.58 -9.93
C LEU A 110 3.90 5.16 -10.78
N GLN A 111 3.81 4.03 -11.47
CA GLN A 111 4.85 3.55 -12.40
C GLN A 111 5.10 4.51 -13.58
N GLN A 112 4.14 5.37 -13.91
CA GLN A 112 4.27 6.41 -14.92
C GLN A 112 4.68 7.78 -14.34
N THR A 113 4.75 7.89 -13.01
CA THR A 113 5.05 9.12 -12.28
C THR A 113 6.55 9.20 -11.98
N ASN A 114 7.22 10.23 -12.50
CA ASN A 114 8.68 10.39 -12.43
C ASN A 114 9.15 11.58 -11.58
N ASP A 115 8.22 12.40 -11.10
CA ASP A 115 8.49 13.68 -10.43
C ASP A 115 8.31 13.63 -8.90
N ILE A 116 8.06 12.44 -8.33
CA ILE A 116 8.01 12.21 -6.89
C ILE A 116 8.76 10.92 -6.53
N THR A 117 9.23 10.82 -5.28
CA THR A 117 9.76 9.57 -4.73
C THR A 117 8.62 8.77 -4.11
N TRP A 118 8.39 7.56 -4.62
CA TRP A 118 7.32 6.69 -4.13
C TRP A 118 7.79 5.24 -3.94
N THR A 119 7.09 4.50 -3.10
CA THR A 119 7.22 3.05 -2.96
C THR A 119 5.83 2.46 -2.78
N PHE A 120 5.55 1.35 -3.46
CA PHE A 120 4.26 0.65 -3.34
C PHE A 120 4.49 -0.71 -2.70
N ILE A 121 3.82 -0.98 -1.57
CA ILE A 121 3.94 -2.27 -0.89
C ILE A 121 2.63 -3.05 -1.05
N SER A 122 2.68 -4.13 -1.82
CA SER A 122 1.56 -5.08 -1.94
C SER A 122 1.62 -6.06 -0.77
N PRO A 123 0.54 -6.23 0.02
CA PRO A 123 0.48 -7.31 1.00
C PRO A 123 0.40 -8.68 0.30
N SER A 124 0.54 -9.75 1.09
CA SER A 124 0.16 -11.10 0.67
C SER A 124 -1.36 -11.23 0.48
N ALA A 125 -1.82 -12.31 -0.17
CA ALA A 125 -3.24 -12.48 -0.50
C ALA A 125 -4.15 -12.53 0.75
N LEU A 126 -3.72 -13.22 1.80
CA LEU A 126 -4.33 -13.16 3.12
C LEU A 126 -3.60 -12.10 3.94
N PHE A 127 -4.28 -10.97 4.16
CA PHE A 127 -3.78 -9.85 4.94
C PHE A 127 -4.72 -9.57 6.11
N ALA A 128 -4.29 -9.95 7.32
CA ALA A 128 -5.13 -9.94 8.52
C ALA A 128 -4.35 -9.59 9.78
N LEU A 129 -5.06 -9.29 10.87
CA LEU A 129 -4.45 -9.19 12.20
C LEU A 129 -3.83 -10.54 12.58
N GLY A 130 -2.66 -10.50 13.20
CA GLY A 130 -1.96 -11.70 13.61
C GLY A 130 -0.84 -11.43 14.61
N LYS A 131 0.16 -12.30 14.63
CA LYS A 131 1.32 -12.11 15.51
C LYS A 131 2.32 -11.15 14.89
N ARG A 132 2.87 -10.25 15.73
CA ARG A 132 4.12 -9.53 15.45
C ARG A 132 5.30 -10.47 15.65
N THR A 133 5.84 -11.02 14.57
CA THR A 133 7.05 -11.85 14.63
C THR A 133 8.31 -11.01 14.46
N GLY A 134 8.20 -9.88 13.75
CA GLY A 134 9.35 -9.05 13.37
C GLY A 134 10.18 -9.68 12.25
N SER A 135 9.61 -10.61 11.48
CA SER A 135 10.29 -11.29 10.37
C SER A 135 9.35 -11.48 9.20
N TYR A 136 9.86 -11.23 8.00
CA TYR A 136 9.13 -11.39 6.75
C TYR A 136 10.12 -11.69 5.62
N THR A 137 9.63 -12.32 4.56
CA THR A 137 10.37 -12.45 3.30
C THR A 137 9.84 -11.43 2.31
N ALA A 138 10.74 -10.66 1.69
CA ALA A 138 10.40 -9.68 0.67
C ALA A 138 10.59 -10.22 -0.74
N GLY A 139 9.76 -9.76 -1.66
CA GLY A 139 9.83 -10.01 -3.10
C GLY A 139 9.41 -8.77 -3.89
N LYS A 140 9.38 -8.86 -5.21
CA LYS A 140 9.01 -7.73 -6.09
C LYS A 140 7.55 -7.81 -6.53
N ASP A 141 7.33 -8.33 -7.73
CA ASP A 141 6.03 -8.28 -8.39
C ASP A 141 5.24 -9.59 -8.33
N ASN A 142 5.85 -10.68 -7.88
CA ASN A 142 5.24 -12.00 -7.87
C ASN A 142 4.56 -12.27 -6.52
N LEU A 143 3.43 -12.99 -6.56
CA LEU A 143 2.78 -13.48 -5.36
C LEU A 143 3.75 -14.37 -4.58
N LEU A 144 3.90 -14.09 -3.29
CA LEU A 144 4.72 -14.90 -2.40
C LEU A 144 3.85 -15.88 -1.61
N VAL A 145 4.42 -17.05 -1.35
CA VAL A 145 3.88 -18.04 -0.43
C VAL A 145 4.95 -18.41 0.61
N ASN A 146 4.54 -18.69 1.83
CA ASN A 146 5.41 -19.10 2.92
C ASN A 146 5.77 -20.60 2.82
N ALA A 147 6.48 -21.14 3.82
CA ALA A 147 6.88 -22.55 3.85
C ALA A 147 5.69 -23.55 3.87
N LYS A 148 4.47 -23.10 4.18
CA LYS A 148 3.24 -23.92 4.15
C LYS A 148 2.50 -23.83 2.81
N GLY A 149 2.95 -22.97 1.90
CA GLY A 149 2.27 -22.68 0.64
C GLY A 149 1.19 -21.61 0.75
N ASP A 150 1.11 -20.90 1.88
CA ASP A 150 0.11 -19.85 2.09
C ASP A 150 0.68 -18.48 1.72
N SER A 151 -0.07 -17.70 0.95
CA SER A 151 0.21 -16.27 0.76
C SER A 151 -0.41 -15.49 1.91
N TYR A 152 0.36 -15.31 2.99
CA TYR A 152 -0.10 -14.70 4.23
C TYR A 152 0.88 -13.64 4.75
N VAL A 153 0.36 -12.53 5.26
CA VAL A 153 1.13 -11.58 6.08
C VAL A 153 0.24 -11.00 7.18
N SER A 154 0.76 -10.90 8.41
CA SER A 154 0.07 -10.20 9.50
C SER A 154 0.15 -8.69 9.32
N TYR A 155 -0.82 -7.94 9.86
CA TYR A 155 -0.78 -6.47 9.89
C TYR A 155 0.47 -5.98 10.61
N GLU A 156 0.85 -6.68 11.68
CA GLU A 156 1.99 -6.37 12.51
C GLU A 156 3.31 -6.52 11.76
N ASP A 157 3.52 -7.62 11.03
CA ASP A 157 4.75 -7.84 10.25
C ASP A 157 4.77 -7.00 8.97
N PHE A 158 3.62 -6.74 8.35
CA PHE A 158 3.51 -5.80 7.24
C PHE A 158 3.91 -4.39 7.66
N ALA A 159 3.48 -3.94 8.84
CA ALA A 159 3.88 -2.66 9.41
C ALA A 159 5.39 -2.60 9.68
N VAL A 160 6.00 -3.70 10.15
CA VAL A 160 7.46 -3.82 10.26
C VAL A 160 8.12 -3.65 8.90
N ALA A 161 7.64 -4.35 7.86
CA ALA A 161 8.20 -4.24 6.51
C ALA A 161 8.10 -2.83 5.92
N ALA A 162 6.98 -2.14 6.15
CA ALA A 162 6.80 -0.77 5.71
C ALA A 162 7.77 0.19 6.43
N LEU A 163 7.98 0.01 7.74
CA LEU A 163 8.93 0.83 8.50
C LEU A 163 10.38 0.54 8.13
N ASP A 164 10.74 -0.72 7.92
CA ASP A 164 12.09 -1.11 7.48
C ASP A 164 12.43 -0.47 6.13
N GLU A 165 11.48 -0.41 5.19
CA GLU A 165 11.64 0.29 3.90
C GLU A 165 11.75 1.81 4.07
N ILE A 166 11.03 2.40 5.02
CA ILE A 166 11.13 3.84 5.32
C ILE A 166 12.50 4.19 5.89
N GLU A 167 13.00 3.40 6.84
CA GLU A 167 14.27 3.63 7.52
C GLU A 167 15.48 3.26 6.66
N ASN A 168 15.38 2.18 5.88
CA ASN A 168 16.45 1.65 5.04
C ASN A 168 15.94 1.33 3.62
N PRO A 169 15.71 2.36 2.78
CA PRO A 169 15.05 2.18 1.48
C PRO A 169 15.78 1.23 0.55
N LYS A 170 15.05 0.25 0.00
CA LYS A 170 15.54 -0.73 -0.99
C LYS A 170 14.72 -0.70 -2.28
N HIS A 171 13.51 -0.14 -2.24
CA HIS A 171 12.50 -0.21 -3.29
C HIS A 171 12.03 1.20 -3.69
N VAL A 172 12.99 2.07 -4.04
CA VAL A 172 12.71 3.45 -4.47
C VAL A 172 12.11 3.44 -5.88
N ASN A 173 10.94 4.08 -6.02
CA ASN A 173 10.15 4.16 -7.26
C ASN A 173 9.81 2.80 -7.86
N GLU A 174 9.61 1.80 -7.01
CA GLU A 174 9.14 0.47 -7.41
C GLU A 174 8.14 -0.12 -6.42
N ARG A 175 7.57 -1.24 -6.83
CA ARG A 175 6.68 -2.06 -6.00
C ARG A 175 7.45 -3.22 -5.41
N PHE A 176 7.14 -3.55 -4.17
CA PHE A 176 7.58 -4.78 -3.51
C PHE A 176 6.41 -5.45 -2.77
N THR A 177 6.63 -6.67 -2.32
CA THR A 177 5.65 -7.45 -1.56
C THR A 177 6.32 -8.26 -0.46
N VAL A 178 5.53 -8.73 0.50
CA VAL A 178 6.02 -9.43 1.68
C VAL A 178 5.12 -10.58 2.08
N VAL A 179 5.74 -11.61 2.70
CA VAL A 179 5.05 -12.78 3.26
C VAL A 179 5.62 -13.10 4.66
N SER A 180 4.74 -13.51 5.58
CA SER A 180 5.05 -14.00 6.93
C SER A 180 5.01 -15.53 6.98
N GLU A 181 5.82 -16.13 7.86
CA GLU A 181 5.88 -17.60 8.05
C GLU A 181 4.84 -18.16 9.03
N ALA A 182 4.36 -17.36 9.98
CA ALA A 182 3.54 -17.82 11.11
C ALA A 182 2.14 -17.19 11.11
N GLU A 183 1.17 -17.92 11.64
CA GLU A 183 -0.05 -17.34 12.22
C GLU A 183 0.16 -17.17 13.73
#